data_AF-A0A1Q4X6M1-F1
#
_entry.id   AF-A0A1Q4X6M1-F1
#
_cell.length_a   1.000
_cell.length_b   1.000
_cell.length_c   1.000
_cell.angle_alpha   90.00
_cell.angle_beta   90.00
_cell.angle_gamma   90.00
#
_symmetry.space_group_name_H-M   'P 1'
#
loop_
_entity.id
_entity.type
_entity.pdbx_description
1 polymer ?
#
loop_
_entity_poly.entity_id
_entity_poly.type
_entity_poly.pdbx_seq_one_letter_code
_entity_poly.pdbx_strand_id
1 'polypeptide(L)' 'MDAIAEQGIIRGTGARGLRAIIEEVLLSVMYEVPSREDVGRVIITRESVQEHVNPTIVPRVHRERERRDRSA' A
#
# COMPACT_ATOMS: atom_id res chain seq x y z
N MET A 1 10.99 3.71 5.11
CA MET A 1 11.02 2.70 6.19
C MET A 1 11.06 3.36 7.58
N ASP A 2 11.64 4.55 7.69
CA ASP A 2 11.83 5.29 8.96
C ASP A 2 10.56 5.41 9.82
N ALA A 3 9.41 5.73 9.22
CA ALA A 3 8.15 5.85 9.97
C ALA A 3 7.75 4.57 10.73
N ILE A 4 7.99 3.39 10.16
CA ILE A 4 7.66 2.10 10.79
C ILE A 4 8.65 1.81 11.94
N ALA A 5 9.93 2.14 11.73
CA ALA A 5 10.96 2.00 12.76
C ALA A 5 10.72 2.94 13.94
N GLU A 6 10.40 4.21 13.67
CA GLU A 6 10.00 5.21 14.67
C GLU A 6 8.79 4.73 15.46
N GLN A 7 7.75 4.22 14.80
CA GLN A 7 6.59 3.65 15.49
C GLN A 7 6.96 2.44 16.35
N GLY A 8 7.87 1.57 15.90
CA GLY A 8 8.37 0.44 16.70
C GLY A 8 9.10 0.88 17.97
N ILE A 9 9.85 1.99 17.90
CA ILE A 9 10.51 2.63 19.05
C ILE A 9 9.47 3.23 19.99
N ILE A 10 8.52 4.02 19.46
CA ILE A 10 7.46 4.68 20.25
C ILE A 10 6.62 3.65 21.00
N ARG A 11 6.28 2.52 20.37
CA ARG A 11 5.51 1.44 20.99
C ARG A 11 6.32 0.59 21.98
N GLY A 12 7.61 0.86 22.18
CA GLY A 12 8.48 0.11 23.11
C GLY A 12 8.73 -1.36 22.70
N THR A 13 8.40 -1.72 21.46
CA THR A 13 8.51 -3.09 20.96
C THR A 13 9.81 -3.33 20.18
N GLY A 14 10.45 -2.25 19.72
CA GLY A 14 11.66 -2.32 18.89
C GLY A 14 11.41 -3.11 17.61
N ALA A 15 12.44 -3.82 17.14
CA ALA A 15 12.36 -4.60 15.89
C ALA A 15 11.25 -5.68 15.91
N ARG A 16 10.86 -6.17 17.10
CA ARG A 16 9.82 -7.20 17.24
C ARG A 16 8.43 -6.69 16.85
N GLY A 17 8.17 -5.39 16.98
CA GLY A 17 6.86 -4.80 16.66
C GLY A 17 6.67 -4.40 15.20
N LEU A 18 7.71 -4.42 14.37
CA LEU A 18 7.63 -3.94 12.99
C LEU A 18 6.63 -4.73 12.16
N ARG A 19 6.56 -6.05 12.37
CA ARG A 19 5.59 -6.92 11.70
C ARG A 19 4.16 -6.53 12.04
N ALA A 20 3.87 -6.27 13.31
CA ALA A 20 2.54 -5.89 13.76
C ALA A 20 2.10 -4.54 13.16
N ILE A 21 3.02 -3.57 13.10
CA ILE A 21 2.75 -2.26 12.48
C ILE A 21 2.44 -2.43 10.97
N ILE A 22 3.18 -3.29 10.27
CA ILE A 22 2.93 -3.57 8.85
C ILE A 22 1.58 -4.27 8.65
N GLU A 23 1.26 -5.27 9.48
CA GLU A 23 -0.02 -5.98 9.42
C GLU A 23 -1.20 -5.04 9.66
N GLU A 24 -1.09 -4.12 10.63
CA GLU A 24 -2.10 -3.10 10.92
C GLU A 24 -2.35 -2.17 9.72
N VAL A 25 -1.28 -1.66 9.10
CA VAL A 25 -1.37 -0.74 7.95
C VAL A 25 -1.92 -1.44 6.70
N LEU A 26 -1.62 -2.73 6.52
CA LEU A 26 -2.00 -3.48 5.33
C LEU A 26 -3.35 -4.19 5.44
N LEU A 27 -3.99 -4.22 6.61
CA LEU A 27 -5.17 -5.05 6.85
C LEU A 27 -6.30 -4.81 5.83
N SER A 28 -6.66 -3.56 5.58
CA SER A 28 -7.72 -3.20 4.61
C SER A 28 -7.31 -3.56 3.18
N VAL A 29 -6.08 -3.25 2.80
CA VAL A 29 -5.52 -3.54 1.48
C VAL A 29 -5.51 -5.05 1.20
N MET A 30 -5.10 -5.86 2.17
CA MET A 30 -5.06 -7.32 2.04
C MET A 30 -6.44 -7.95 1.84
N TYR A 31 -7.51 -7.27 2.27
CA TYR A 31 -8.88 -7.72 2.04
C TYR A 31 -9.41 -7.24 0.67
N GLU A 32 -9.18 -5.98 0.32
CA GLU A 32 -9.72 -5.38 -0.91
C GLU A 32 -9.00 -5.83 -2.18
N VAL A 33 -7.67 -5.86 -2.17
CA VAL A 33 -6.87 -6.08 -3.37
C VAL A 33 -7.09 -7.46 -4.01
N PRO A 34 -7.20 -8.58 -3.26
CA PRO A 34 -7.44 -9.88 -3.86
C PRO A 34 -8.71 -9.98 -4.71
N SER A 35 -9.72 -9.15 -4.43
CA SER A 35 -11.01 -9.15 -5.14
C SER A 35 -11.06 -8.15 -6.30
N ARG A 36 -10.01 -7.35 -6.50
CA ARG A 36 -9.98 -6.28 -7.50
C ARG A 36 -8.97 -6.56 -8.61
N GLU A 37 -9.44 -6.69 -9.84
CA GLU A 37 -8.59 -6.91 -11.02
C GLU A 37 -7.92 -5.63 -11.52
N ASP A 38 -8.50 -4.46 -11.18
CA ASP A 38 -8.07 -3.15 -11.66
C ASP A 38 -6.89 -2.57 -10.87
N VAL A 39 -6.45 -3.19 -9.77
CA VAL A 39 -5.36 -2.65 -8.93
C VAL A 39 -4.01 -2.76 -9.62
N GLY A 40 -3.32 -1.62 -9.75
CA GLY A 40 -1.99 -1.53 -10.34
C GLY A 40 -0.87 -1.31 -9.33
N ARG A 41 -1.12 -0.53 -8.27
CA ARG A 41 -0.14 -0.22 -7.22
C ARG A 41 -0.84 0.14 -5.92
N VAL A 42 -0.22 -0.17 -4.78
CA VAL A 42 -0.58 0.36 -3.46
C VAL A 42 0.55 1.27 -2.98
N ILE A 43 0.21 2.47 -2.51
CA ILE A 43 1.16 3.46 -1.99
C ILE A 43 0.92 3.61 -0.49
N ILE A 44 1.96 3.32 0.29
CA ILE A 44 1.97 3.47 1.76
C ILE A 44 2.77 4.73 2.09
N THR A 45 2.14 5.70 2.75
CA THR A 45 2.79 6.95 3.17
C THR A 45 3.16 6.92 4.65
N ARG A 46 3.89 7.93 5.12
CA ARG A 46 4.15 8.12 6.55
C ARG A 46 2.85 8.28 7.34
N GLU A 47 1.87 9.00 6.78
CA GLU A 47 0.55 9.20 7.40
C GLU A 47 -0.17 7.86 7.56
N SER A 48 -0.11 6.96 6.57
CA SER A 48 -0.70 5.62 6.70
C SER A 48 -0.15 4.84 7.91
N VAL A 49 1.11 5.10 8.29
CA VAL A 49 1.78 4.44 9.42
C VAL A 49 1.52 5.16 10.75
N GLN A 50 1.43 6.49 10.75
CA GLN A 50 1.34 7.31 11.97
C GLN A 50 -0.10 7.60 12.40
N GLU A 51 -0.99 7.82 11.42
CA GLU A 51 -2.38 8.22 11.64
C GLU A 51 -3.37 7.11 11.30
N HIS A 52 -2.87 5.92 10.96
CA HIS A 52 -3.70 4.73 10.66
C HIS A 52 -4.71 4.97 9.53
N VAL A 53 -4.38 5.88 8.62
CA VAL A 53 -5.18 6.12 7.41
C VAL A 53 -4.94 5.03 6.38
N ASN A 54 -5.98 4.67 5.64
CA ASN A 54 -5.89 3.62 4.63
C ASN A 54 -4.83 3.97 3.55
N PRO A 55 -4.01 3.00 3.12
CA PRO A 55 -3.09 3.18 2.00
C PRO A 55 -3.82 3.54 0.70
N THR A 56 -3.15 4.28 -0.18
CA THR A 56 -3.73 4.68 -1.47
C THR A 56 -3.62 3.56 -2.49
N ILE A 57 -4.75 3.15 -3.06
CA ILE A 57 -4.82 2.17 -4.16
C ILE A 57 -4.88 2.90 -5.50
N VAL A 58 -3.93 2.63 -6.39
CA VAL A 58 -3.84 3.21 -7.72
C VAL A 58 -4.24 2.15 -8.77
N PRO A 59 -5.27 2.42 -9.59
CA PRO A 59 -5.68 1.51 -10.66
C PRO A 59 -4.62 1.35 -11.77
N ARG A 60 -4.71 0.25 -12.52
CA ARG A 60 -3.92 0.01 -13.73
C ARG A 60 -4.29 1.06 -14.78
N VAL A 61 -3.29 1.77 -15.29
CA VAL A 61 -3.48 2.62 -16.47
C VAL A 61 -3.68 1.69 -17.67
N HIS A 62 -4.91 1.59 -18.18
CA HIS A 62 -5.20 0.82 -19.38
C HIS A 62 -4.49 1.48 -20.58
N ARG A 63 -3.33 0.95 -20.99
CA ARG A 63 -2.70 1.32 -22.27
C ARG A 63 -3.44 0.65 -23.43
N GLU A 64 -4.73 0.93 -23.59
CA GLU A 64 -5.54 0.26 -24.62
C GLU A 64 -5.61 1.00 -25.96
N ARG A 65 -4.97 2.16 -26.13
CA ARG A 65 -5.04 2.90 -27.42
C ARG A 65 -3.79 2.89 -28.29
N GLU A 66 -2.59 2.60 -27.76
CA GLU A 66 -1.37 2.67 -28.58
C GLU A 66 -1.14 1.47 -29.52
N ARG A 67 -1.95 0.42 -29.44
CA ARG A 67 -1.80 -0.79 -30.30
C ARG A 67 -2.78 -0.85 -31.48
N ARG A 68 -3.94 -0.17 -31.40
CA ARG A 68 -4.92 -0.17 -32.51
C ARG A 68 -4.59 0.84 -33.62
N ASP A 69 -3.90 1.94 -33.31
CA ASP A 69 -3.56 2.96 -34.31
C ASP A 69 -2.31 2.65 -35.15
N ARG A 70 -1.55 1.59 -34.80
CA ARG A 70 -0.38 1.13 -35.58
C ARG A 70 -0.69 0.01 -36.57
N SER A 71 -1.96 -0.35 -36.72
CA SER A 71 -2.44 -1.40 -37.63
C SER A 71 -3.34 -0.85 -38.75
N ALA A 72 -3.35 0.46 -38.97
CA ALA A 72 -4.02 1.13 -40.09
C ALA A 72 -3.04 1.43 -41.23
#